data_AF-A0A0C2TIV4-F1
#
_entry.id   AF-A0A0C2TIV4-F1
#
_cell.length_a   1.000
_cell.length_b   1.000
_cell.length_c   1.000
_cell.angle_alpha   90.00
_cell.angle_beta   90.00
_cell.angle_gamma   90.00
#
_symmetry.space_group_name_H-M   'P 1'
#
loop_
_entity.id
_entity.type
_entity.pdbx_description
1 polymer ?
#
loop_
_entity_poly.entity_id
_entity_poly.type
_entity_poly.pdbx_seq_one_letter_code
_entity_poly.pdbx_strand_id
1 'polypeptide(L)'
;MEDIVELLEKRSANYASRPTLNLFDLLYDNKMTGFLHYGPTLKKHRRLMDEALNKDVLPSYHHIFIEKVHILLDQFLRQPDLFREHIGEIGASITMSIAYGYDVAPGVKDRFVEPAEFAINTGLDLAIPGRTLLSVFGFLCYIPPWIPGASTQRLCADVREAAMLTREAPYQYVKQKMVMSS
;
A
#
# COMPACT_ATOMS: atom_id res chain seq x y z
N MET A 1 27.14 -7.35 -9.85
CA MET A 1 25.93 -8.21 -9.99
C MET A 1 26.07 -9.50 -9.21
N GLU A 2 27.25 -10.12 -9.19
CA GLU A 2 27.53 -11.34 -8.42
C GLU A 2 27.23 -11.19 -6.91
N ASP A 3 27.66 -10.08 -6.28
CA ASP A 3 27.39 -9.80 -4.87
C ASP A 3 25.88 -9.66 -4.56
N ILE A 4 25.11 -9.09 -5.50
CA ILE A 4 23.66 -8.90 -5.33
C ILE A 4 22.97 -10.26 -5.31
N VAL A 5 23.33 -11.14 -6.25
CA VAL A 5 22.81 -12.52 -6.32
C VAL A 5 23.23 -13.32 -5.09
N GLU A 6 24.47 -13.17 -4.64
CA GLU A 6 24.95 -13.86 -3.44
C GLU A 6 24.19 -13.45 -2.19
N LEU A 7 23.96 -12.14 -1.99
CA LEU A 7 23.27 -11.64 -0.81
C LEU A 7 21.75 -11.87 -0.86
N LEU A 8 21.11 -11.59 -2.00
CA LEU A 8 19.65 -11.57 -2.11
C LEU A 8 19.03 -12.91 -2.51
N GLU A 9 19.78 -13.81 -3.16
CA GLU A 9 19.30 -15.15 -3.52
C GLU A 9 19.90 -16.23 -2.62
N LYS A 10 21.23 -16.39 -2.66
CA LYS A 10 21.92 -17.49 -1.96
C LYS A 10 21.84 -17.36 -0.44
N ARG A 11 21.95 -16.13 0.09
CA ARG A 11 21.90 -15.83 1.53
C ARG A 11 20.63 -15.10 1.95
N SER A 12 19.57 -15.21 1.15
CA SER A 12 18.30 -14.50 1.35
C SER A 12 17.74 -14.66 2.76
N ALA A 13 17.87 -15.83 3.40
CA ALA A 13 17.41 -16.05 4.77
C ALA A 13 18.06 -15.09 5.81
N ASN A 14 19.28 -14.63 5.55
CA ASN A 14 20.03 -13.72 6.44
C ASN A 14 19.74 -12.24 6.13
N TYR A 15 19.46 -11.90 4.87
CA TYR A 15 19.35 -10.51 4.41
C TYR A 15 17.95 -10.07 3.98
N ALA A 16 16.97 -10.99 3.93
CA ALA A 16 15.60 -10.67 3.52
C ALA A 16 14.79 -9.95 4.61
N SER A 17 15.29 -9.89 5.85
CA SER A 17 14.61 -9.16 6.91
C SER A 17 14.69 -7.65 6.67
N ARG A 18 13.57 -6.95 6.90
CA ARG A 18 13.55 -5.48 6.89
C ARG A 18 14.17 -4.97 8.20
N PRO A 19 14.90 -3.83 8.17
CA PRO A 19 15.33 -3.16 9.39
C PRO A 19 14.12 -2.86 10.28
N THR A 20 14.24 -3.11 11.59
CA THR A 20 13.23 -2.70 12.57
C THR A 20 13.19 -1.18 12.63
N LEU A 21 12.20 -0.59 11.95
CA LEU A 21 11.86 0.81 12.10
C LEU A 21 10.63 0.87 12.99
N ASN A 22 10.80 1.23 14.26
CA ASN A 22 9.70 1.43 15.22
C ASN A 22 8.58 2.31 14.65
N LEU A 23 8.94 3.21 13.74
CA LEU A 23 8.00 4.04 13.00
C LEU A 23 7.03 3.23 12.13
N PHE A 24 7.47 2.19 11.42
CA PHE A 24 6.56 1.38 10.60
C PHE A 24 5.62 0.51 11.44
N ASP A 25 6.08 0.07 12.61
CA ASP A 25 5.19 -0.58 13.58
C ASP A 25 4.12 0.40 14.08
N LEU A 26 4.49 1.65 14.34
CA LEU A 26 3.56 2.71 14.75
C LEU A 26 2.56 3.06 13.63
N LEU A 27 3.03 3.19 12.38
CA LEU A 27 2.23 3.59 11.22
C LEU A 27 1.31 2.48 10.72
N TYR A 28 1.77 1.23 10.72
CA TYR A 28 1.07 0.14 10.00
C TYR A 28 0.75 -1.08 10.87
N ASP A 29 1.08 -1.07 12.16
CA ASP A 29 0.70 -2.12 13.11
C ASP A 29 1.08 -3.54 12.64
N ASN A 30 2.25 -3.68 12.00
CA ASN A 30 2.70 -4.93 11.36
C ASN A 30 1.70 -5.53 10.35
N LYS A 31 0.87 -4.72 9.68
CA LYS A 31 -0.12 -5.21 8.70
C LYS A 31 0.29 -4.97 7.25
N MET A 32 1.32 -4.16 7.01
CA MET A 32 1.79 -3.86 5.65
C MET A 32 2.86 -4.87 5.21
N THR A 33 2.54 -5.71 4.21
CA THR A 33 3.39 -6.82 3.76
C THR A 33 4.83 -6.39 3.43
N GLY A 34 5.01 -5.22 2.81
CA GLY A 34 6.33 -4.72 2.41
C GLY A 34 7.28 -4.40 3.57
N PHE A 35 6.74 -4.18 4.77
CA PHE A 35 7.47 -3.82 5.99
C PHE A 35 7.48 -4.93 7.04
N LEU A 36 6.84 -6.07 6.78
CA LEU A 36 6.90 -7.22 7.69
C LEU A 36 8.34 -7.74 7.82
N HIS A 37 8.70 -8.06 9.06
CA HIS A 37 9.91 -8.82 9.35
C HIS A 37 9.87 -10.20 8.70
N TYR A 38 11.05 -10.75 8.37
CA TYR A 38 11.11 -12.09 7.83
C TYR A 38 10.62 -13.09 8.88
N GLY A 39 9.59 -13.86 8.54
CA GLY A 39 8.94 -14.77 9.48
C GLY A 39 7.69 -15.46 8.89
N PRO A 40 6.96 -16.22 9.71
CA PRO A 40 5.78 -16.97 9.27
C PRO A 40 4.70 -16.10 8.62
N THR A 41 4.45 -14.91 9.17
CA THR A 41 3.45 -13.96 8.63
C THR A 41 3.81 -13.48 7.23
N LEU A 42 5.06 -13.03 7.01
CA LEU A 42 5.52 -12.61 5.69
C LEU A 42 5.48 -13.76 4.68
N LYS A 43 5.89 -14.98 5.09
CA LYS A 43 5.81 -16.17 4.23
C LYS A 43 4.38 -16.48 3.81
N LYS A 44 3.41 -16.37 4.75
CA LYS A 44 1.98 -16.56 4.46
C LYS A 44 1.46 -15.50 3.49
N HIS A 45 1.77 -14.22 3.73
CA HIS A 45 1.36 -13.15 2.82
C HIS A 45 1.91 -13.37 1.40
N ARG A 46 3.21 -13.68 1.29
CA ARG A 46 3.84 -13.94 -0.02
C ARG A 46 3.21 -15.12 -0.74
N ARG A 47 2.92 -16.21 -0.04
CA ARG A 47 2.23 -17.37 -0.63
C ARG A 47 0.87 -16.98 -1.20
N LEU A 48 0.05 -16.24 -0.44
CA LEU A 48 -1.27 -15.81 -0.92
C LEU A 48 -1.17 -14.85 -2.11
N MET A 49 -0.21 -13.92 -2.09
CA MET A 49 0.03 -13.02 -3.22
C MET A 49 0.52 -13.78 -4.45
N ASP A 50 1.40 -14.76 -4.28
CA ASP A 50 1.89 -15.60 -5.38
C ASP A 50 0.77 -16.47 -5.97
N GLU A 51 -0.08 -17.08 -5.13
CA GLU A 51 -1.26 -17.82 -5.58
C GLU A 51 -2.21 -16.93 -6.41
N ALA A 52 -2.36 -15.64 -6.06
CA ALA A 52 -3.25 -14.72 -6.77
C ALA A 52 -2.61 -13.98 -7.96
N LEU A 53 -1.28 -13.76 -7.95
CA LEU A 53 -0.58 -12.88 -8.90
C LEU A 53 0.53 -13.57 -9.69
N ASN A 54 0.64 -14.90 -9.62
CA ASN A 54 1.60 -15.64 -10.43
C ASN A 54 1.33 -15.49 -11.94
N LYS A 55 2.32 -15.91 -12.73
CA LYS A 55 2.30 -15.80 -14.19
C LYS A 55 1.19 -16.62 -14.85
N ASP A 56 0.73 -17.69 -14.22
CA ASP A 56 -0.31 -18.56 -14.77
C ASP A 56 -1.71 -17.95 -14.57
N VAL A 57 -1.90 -17.16 -13.51
CA VAL A 57 -3.15 -16.42 -13.22
C VAL A 57 -3.23 -15.11 -13.99
N LEU A 58 -2.09 -14.46 -14.26
CA LEU A 58 -2.02 -13.13 -14.88
C LEU A 58 -2.86 -12.97 -16.18
N PRO A 59 -2.93 -13.96 -17.11
CA PRO A 59 -3.77 -13.87 -18.30
C PRO A 59 -5.26 -13.66 -17.99
N SER A 60 -5.75 -14.15 -16.85
CA SER A 60 -7.14 -13.94 -16.43
C SER A 60 -7.45 -12.47 -16.16
N TYR A 61 -6.45 -11.65 -15.82
CA TYR A 61 -6.61 -10.21 -15.56
C TYR A 61 -6.35 -9.33 -16.78
N HIS A 62 -5.95 -9.88 -17.94
CA HIS A 62 -5.62 -9.06 -19.13
C HIS A 62 -6.77 -8.13 -19.56
N HIS A 63 -8.01 -8.59 -19.42
CA HIS A 63 -9.18 -7.76 -19.73
C HIS A 63 -9.25 -6.50 -18.86
N ILE A 64 -8.93 -6.61 -17.56
CA ILE A 64 -8.84 -5.49 -16.62
C ILE A 64 -7.76 -4.51 -17.09
N PHE A 65 -6.55 -5.02 -17.39
CA PHE A 65 -5.46 -4.17 -17.85
C PHE A 65 -5.80 -3.40 -19.13
N ILE A 66 -6.37 -4.08 -20.12
CA ILE A 66 -6.77 -3.47 -21.40
C ILE A 66 -7.80 -2.35 -21.16
N GLU A 67 -8.83 -2.63 -20.36
CA GLU A 67 -9.86 -1.65 -20.04
C GLU A 67 -9.27 -0.42 -19.34
N LYS A 68 -8.45 -0.61 -18.30
CA LYS A 68 -7.88 0.51 -17.55
C LYS A 68 -6.85 1.29 -18.38
N VAL A 69 -6.15 0.65 -19.32
CA VAL A 69 -5.27 1.35 -20.28
C VAL A 69 -6.08 2.20 -21.26
N HIS A 70 -7.21 1.72 -21.77
CA HIS A 70 -8.06 2.55 -22.64
C HIS A 70 -8.57 3.80 -21.92
N ILE A 71 -8.96 3.66 -20.65
CA ILE A 71 -9.36 4.79 -19.80
C ILE A 71 -8.20 5.78 -19.64
N LEU A 72 -6.99 5.27 -19.33
CA LEU A 72 -5.79 6.10 -19.19
C LEU A 72 -5.48 6.89 -20.47
N LEU A 73 -5.60 6.25 -21.64
CA LEU A 73 -5.36 6.91 -22.93
C LEU A 73 -6.39 8.02 -23.19
N ASP A 74 -7.68 7.80 -22.89
CA ASP A 74 -8.71 8.84 -22.99
C ASP A 74 -8.43 10.01 -22.01
N GLN A 75 -8.00 9.71 -20.78
CA GLN A 75 -7.60 10.74 -19.80
C GLN A 75 -6.41 11.57 -20.30
N PHE A 76 -5.39 10.94 -20.88
CA PHE A 76 -4.25 11.66 -21.46
C PHE A 76 -4.64 12.52 -22.65
N LEU A 77 -5.58 12.09 -23.49
CA LEU A 77 -6.07 12.90 -24.61
C LEU A 77 -6.83 14.15 -24.13
N ARG A 78 -7.52 14.06 -22.99
CA ARG A 78 -8.31 15.17 -22.44
C ARG A 78 -7.51 16.12 -21.57
N GLN A 79 -6.64 15.59 -20.72
CA GLN A 79 -5.91 16.34 -19.69
C GLN A 79 -4.46 15.83 -19.58
N PRO A 80 -3.61 16.09 -20.59
CA PRO A 80 -2.24 15.60 -20.62
C PRO A 80 -1.35 16.16 -19.49
N ASP A 81 -1.69 17.34 -18.97
CA ASP A 81 -0.93 18.03 -17.92
C ASP A 81 -1.00 17.29 -16.56
N LEU A 82 -1.99 16.42 -16.36
CA LEU A 82 -2.18 15.63 -15.13
C LEU A 82 -1.53 14.23 -15.23
N PHE A 83 -0.38 14.14 -15.89
CA PHE A 83 0.26 12.87 -16.19
C PHE A 83 0.50 11.99 -14.96
N ARG A 84 0.97 12.59 -13.85
CA ARG A 84 1.33 11.86 -12.64
C ARG A 84 0.09 11.30 -11.95
N GLU A 85 -0.98 12.09 -11.91
CA GLU A 85 -2.27 11.73 -11.32
C GLU A 85 -2.87 10.55 -12.07
N HIS A 86 -2.93 10.61 -13.41
CA HIS A 86 -3.46 9.54 -14.25
C HIS A 86 -2.68 8.22 -14.08
N ILE A 87 -1.35 8.28 -13.98
CA ILE A 87 -0.51 7.10 -13.71
C ILE A 87 -0.74 6.53 -12.31
N GLY A 88 -0.95 7.37 -11.31
CA GLY A 88 -1.33 6.93 -9.96
C GLY A 88 -2.69 6.23 -9.96
N GLU A 89 -3.67 6.86 -10.63
CA GLU A 89 -5.04 6.39 -10.70
C GLU A 89 -5.18 5.03 -11.39
N ILE A 90 -4.50 4.81 -12.52
CA ILE A 90 -4.54 3.49 -13.20
C ILE A 90 -4.02 2.37 -12.28
N GLY A 91 -2.95 2.62 -11.52
CA GLY A 91 -2.40 1.65 -10.58
C GLY A 91 -3.37 1.33 -9.44
N ALA A 92 -4.02 2.34 -8.88
CA ALA A 92 -5.04 2.17 -7.86
C ALA A 92 -6.27 1.43 -8.40
N SER A 93 -6.73 1.78 -9.61
CA SER A 93 -7.89 1.17 -10.28
C SER A 93 -7.67 -0.32 -10.57
N ILE A 94 -6.51 -0.69 -11.12
CA ILE A 94 -6.15 -2.10 -11.35
C ILE A 94 -6.09 -2.85 -10.02
N THR A 95 -5.45 -2.27 -8.99
CA THR A 95 -5.32 -2.91 -7.67
C THR A 95 -6.69 -3.18 -7.05
N MET A 96 -7.60 -2.20 -7.08
CA MET A 96 -8.95 -2.35 -6.56
C MET A 96 -9.79 -3.36 -7.34
N SER A 97 -9.62 -3.39 -8.67
CA SER A 97 -10.31 -4.34 -9.55
C SER A 97 -9.88 -5.78 -9.25
N ILE A 98 -8.57 -6.02 -9.13
CA ILE A 98 -8.03 -7.36 -8.86
C ILE A 98 -8.31 -7.81 -7.42
N ALA A 99 -8.07 -6.94 -6.43
CA ALA A 99 -8.14 -7.33 -5.03
C ALA A 99 -9.58 -7.42 -4.49
N TYR A 100 -10.48 -6.57 -4.99
CA TYR A 100 -11.84 -6.44 -4.45
C TYR A 100 -12.94 -6.60 -5.50
N GLY A 101 -12.62 -6.71 -6.79
CA GLY A 101 -13.64 -6.64 -7.85
C GLY A 101 -14.35 -5.28 -7.88
N TYR A 102 -13.65 -4.21 -7.48
CA TYR A 102 -14.18 -2.86 -7.39
C TYR A 102 -13.65 -1.98 -8.51
N ASP A 103 -14.55 -1.42 -9.29
CA ASP A 103 -14.23 -0.46 -10.34
C ASP A 103 -14.17 0.97 -9.79
N VAL A 104 -12.97 1.54 -9.80
CA VAL A 104 -12.71 2.94 -9.49
C VAL A 104 -13.22 3.81 -10.65
N ALA A 105 -14.02 4.83 -10.33
CA ALA A 105 -14.57 5.76 -11.32
C ALA A 105 -13.48 6.72 -11.85
N PRO A 106 -13.29 6.85 -13.18
CA PRO A 106 -12.23 7.68 -13.75
C PRO A 106 -12.36 9.16 -13.39
N GLY A 107 -11.25 9.81 -13.04
CA GLY A 107 -11.15 11.24 -12.77
C GLY A 107 -11.86 11.71 -11.51
N VAL A 108 -12.32 10.77 -10.66
CA VAL A 108 -12.95 11.06 -9.38
C VAL A 108 -12.03 10.57 -8.26
N LYS A 109 -11.83 11.40 -7.25
CA LYS A 109 -11.18 10.95 -6.01
C LYS A 109 -12.04 9.88 -5.35
N ASP A 110 -11.60 8.64 -5.49
CA ASP A 110 -12.33 7.50 -4.97
C ASP A 110 -12.15 7.38 -3.45
N ARG A 111 -13.27 7.16 -2.76
CA ARG A 111 -13.32 7.08 -1.29
C ARG A 111 -12.45 5.97 -0.68
N PHE A 112 -12.08 4.95 -1.46
CA PHE A 112 -11.19 3.88 -1.02
C PHE A 112 -9.73 4.11 -1.44
N VAL A 113 -9.51 4.90 -2.49
CA VAL A 113 -8.17 5.24 -3.00
C VAL A 113 -7.56 6.41 -2.22
N GLU A 114 -8.34 7.43 -1.89
CA GLU A 114 -7.83 8.63 -1.22
C GLU A 114 -7.18 8.33 0.15
N PRO A 115 -7.77 7.50 1.04
CA PRO A 115 -7.09 7.08 2.27
C PRO A 115 -5.78 6.31 2.00
N ALA A 116 -5.72 5.54 0.91
CA ALA A 116 -4.54 4.77 0.53
C ALA A 116 -3.40 5.70 0.11
N GLU A 117 -3.70 6.68 -0.74
CA GLU A 117 -2.74 7.70 -1.18
C GLU A 117 -2.22 8.50 0.01
N PHE A 118 -3.10 8.93 0.91
CA PHE A 118 -2.70 9.65 2.12
C PHE A 118 -1.78 8.80 3.00
N ALA A 119 -2.14 7.55 3.26
CA ALA A 119 -1.35 6.65 4.11
C ALA A 119 0.04 6.38 3.50
N ILE A 120 0.11 6.10 2.19
CA ILE A 120 1.36 5.83 1.48
C ILE A 120 2.23 7.07 1.46
N ASN A 121 1.71 8.20 0.97
CA ASN A 121 2.51 9.41 0.79
C ASN A 121 3.02 9.94 2.13
N THR A 122 2.14 10.08 3.12
CA THR A 122 2.50 10.60 4.44
C THR A 122 3.38 9.62 5.21
N GLY A 123 3.08 8.32 5.15
CA GLY A 123 3.88 7.30 5.84
C GLY A 123 5.29 7.18 5.29
N LEU A 124 5.46 7.25 3.97
CA LEU A 124 6.78 7.29 3.33
C LEU A 124 7.53 8.57 3.70
N ASP A 125 6.83 9.71 3.71
CA ASP A 125 7.41 11.00 4.08
C ASP A 125 7.99 10.99 5.50
N LEU A 126 7.21 10.46 6.46
CA LEU A 126 7.63 10.32 7.86
C LEU A 126 8.86 9.41 8.01
N ALA A 127 8.98 8.40 7.14
CA ALA A 127 10.05 7.41 7.16
C ALA A 127 11.36 7.88 6.52
N ILE A 128 11.38 9.04 5.85
CA ILE A 128 12.62 9.61 5.31
C ILE A 128 13.59 9.88 6.47
N PRO A 129 14.81 9.32 6.45
CA PRO A 129 15.81 9.58 7.49
C PRO A 129 16.09 11.07 7.63
N GLY A 130 16.03 11.59 8.86
CA GLY A 130 16.31 13.00 9.16
C GLY A 130 15.15 13.96 8.89
N ARG A 131 14.04 13.51 8.29
CA ARG A 131 12.85 14.35 8.08
C ARG A 131 12.00 14.53 9.32
N THR A 132 12.00 13.55 10.21
CA THR A 132 11.31 13.62 11.50
C THR A 132 12.22 13.18 12.63
N LEU A 133 11.99 13.69 13.84
CA LEU A 133 12.71 13.22 15.02
C LEU A 133 12.39 11.74 15.31
N LEU A 134 11.25 11.21 14.87
CA LEU A 134 10.89 9.80 15.01
C LEU A 134 11.79 8.88 14.19
N SER A 135 12.21 9.30 12.98
CA SER A 135 13.08 8.50 12.13
C SER A 135 14.54 8.45 12.63
N VAL A 136 14.93 9.40 13.49
CA VAL A 136 16.27 9.45 14.12
C VAL A 136 16.26 8.86 15.53
N PHE A 137 15.25 9.20 16.33
CA PHE A 137 15.12 8.82 17.73
C PHE A 137 13.91 7.92 17.94
N GLY A 138 14.11 6.61 17.75
CA GLY A 138 13.03 5.62 17.80
C GLY A 138 12.25 5.55 19.12
N PHE A 139 12.80 6.06 20.24
CA PHE A 139 12.08 6.11 21.52
C PHE A 139 10.92 7.13 21.53
N LEU A 140 10.95 8.13 20.64
CA LEU A 140 9.87 9.11 20.51
C LEU A 140 8.56 8.49 19.97
N CYS A 141 8.63 7.29 19.38
CA CYS A 141 7.46 6.54 18.91
C CYS A 141 6.55 6.07 20.06
N TYR A 142 7.08 6.00 21.29
CA TYR A 142 6.31 5.58 22.47
C TYR A 142 5.55 6.73 23.15
N ILE A 143 5.73 7.97 22.68
CA ILE A 143 5.06 9.15 23.23
C ILE A 143 3.59 9.14 22.78
N PRO A 144 2.61 9.17 23.70
CA PRO A 144 1.21 9.23 23.31
C PRO A 144 0.86 10.50 22.52
N PRO A 145 -0.06 10.43 21.54
CA PRO A 145 -0.42 11.55 20.67
C PRO A 145 -1.12 12.70 21.40
N TRP A 146 -1.66 12.48 22.59
CA TRP A 146 -2.35 13.52 23.37
C TRP A 146 -1.40 14.52 24.06
N ILE A 147 -0.09 14.23 24.11
CA ILE A 147 0.90 15.10 24.75
C ILE A 147 1.10 16.40 23.93
N PRO A 148 1.26 17.58 24.58
CA PRO A 148 1.59 18.82 23.89
C PRO A 148 2.90 18.69 23.11
N GLY A 149 2.90 19.08 21.82
CA GLY A 149 4.06 18.95 20.94
C GLY A 149 4.20 17.60 20.22
N ALA A 150 3.32 16.62 20.49
CA ALA A 150 3.31 15.31 19.83
C ALA A 150 2.57 15.32 18.47
N SER A 151 2.75 16.37 17.65
CA SER A 151 2.04 16.50 16.36
C SER A 151 2.40 15.39 15.37
N THR A 152 3.65 14.94 15.37
CA THR A 152 4.10 13.85 14.48
C THR A 152 3.50 12.51 14.88
N GLN A 153 3.30 12.26 16.17
CA GLN A 153 2.64 11.05 16.67
C GLN A 153 1.14 11.06 16.34
N ARG A 154 0.48 12.22 16.38
CA ARG A 154 -0.91 12.38 15.88
C ARG A 154 -0.99 12.04 14.40
N LEU A 155 -0.08 12.61 13.59
CA LEU A 155 -0.02 12.30 12.17
C LEU A 155 0.23 10.79 11.92
N CYS A 156 1.05 10.13 12.73
CA CYS A 156 1.22 8.69 12.65
C CYS A 156 -0.07 7.92 12.95
N ALA A 157 -0.88 8.40 13.91
CA ALA A 157 -2.19 7.81 14.21
C ALA A 157 -3.17 7.98 13.05
N ASP A 158 -3.19 9.17 12.42
CA ASP A 158 -4.02 9.44 11.24
C ASP A 158 -3.63 8.53 10.06
N VAL A 159 -2.32 8.35 9.82
CA VAL A 159 -1.80 7.42 8.81
C VAL A 159 -2.21 5.98 9.12
N ARG A 160 -2.15 5.57 10.39
CA ARG A 160 -2.56 4.23 10.81
C ARG A 160 -4.05 3.99 10.56
N GLU A 161 -4.88 4.97 10.88
CA GLU A 161 -6.32 4.91 10.61
C GLU A 161 -6.60 4.80 9.11
N ALA A 162 -5.98 5.66 8.29
CA ALA A 162 -6.12 5.64 6.84
C ALA A 162 -5.63 4.32 6.21
N ALA A 163 -4.52 3.76 6.70
CA ALA A 163 -4.02 2.46 6.28
C ALA A 163 -4.98 1.32 6.63
N MET A 164 -5.66 1.38 7.78
CA MET A 164 -6.70 0.40 8.12
C MET A 164 -7.93 0.54 7.21
N LEU A 165 -8.38 1.76 6.97
CA LEU A 165 -9.53 2.04 6.09
C LEU A 165 -9.29 1.54 4.66
N THR A 166 -8.08 1.70 4.15
CA THR A 166 -7.66 1.24 2.80
C THR A 166 -7.95 -0.25 2.58
N ARG A 167 -7.88 -1.07 3.63
CA ARG A 167 -8.13 -2.51 3.55
C ARG A 167 -9.55 -2.88 3.95
N GLU A 168 -10.01 -2.33 5.07
CA GLU A 168 -11.26 -2.77 5.67
C GLU A 168 -12.49 -2.20 4.94
N ALA A 169 -12.44 -0.94 4.50
CA ALA A 169 -13.57 -0.29 3.86
C ALA A 169 -13.98 -0.95 2.52
N PRO A 170 -13.07 -1.21 1.56
CA PRO A 170 -13.45 -1.89 0.32
C PRO A 170 -13.88 -3.34 0.57
N TYR A 171 -13.23 -4.04 1.50
CA TYR A 171 -13.63 -5.41 1.88
C TYR A 171 -15.08 -5.47 2.40
N GLN A 172 -15.43 -4.60 3.35
CA GLN A 172 -16.78 -4.56 3.91
C GLN A 172 -17.82 -4.15 2.86
N TYR A 173 -17.49 -3.19 2.00
CA TYR A 173 -18.38 -2.76 0.92
C TYR A 173 -18.71 -3.92 -0.04
N VAL A 174 -17.71 -4.65 -0.50
CA VAL A 174 -17.91 -5.79 -1.41
C VAL A 174 -18.66 -6.92 -0.73
N LYS A 175 -18.31 -7.23 0.52
CA LYS A 175 -19.01 -8.24 1.32
C LYS A 175 -20.50 -7.93 1.44
N GLN A 176 -20.86 -6.68 1.74
CA GLN A 176 -22.27 -6.27 1.82
C GLN A 176 -22.98 -6.39 0.47
N LYS A 177 -22.32 -5.98 -0.62
CA LYS A 177 -22.86 -6.10 -1.98
C LYS A 177 -23.12 -7.56 -2.38
N MET A 178 -22.25 -8.50 -2.00
CA MET A 178 -22.44 -9.93 -2.26
C MET A 178 -23.64 -10.50 -1.50
N VAL A 179 -23.83 -10.09 -0.24
CA VAL A 179 -24.98 -10.52 0.58
C VAL A 179 -26.30 -9.98 0.03
N MET A 180 -26.31 -8.75 -0.49
CA MET A 180 -27.52 -8.12 -1.07
C MET A 180 -27.87 -8.65 -2.47
N SER A 181 -26.92 -9.28 -3.16
CA SER A 181 -27.11 -9.84 -4.51
C SER A 181 -27.48 -11.32 -4.50
N SER A 182 -27.67 -11.92 -3.32
CA SER A 182 -28.12 -13.31 -3.12
C SER A 182 -29.58 -13.33 -2.69
#